data_AF-A0A0G2HVK3-F1
#
_entry.id   AF-A0A0G2HVK3-F1
#
_cell.length_a   1.000
_cell.length_b   1.000
_cell.length_c   1.000
_cell.angle_alpha   90.00
_cell.angle_beta   90.00
_cell.angle_gamma   90.00
#
_symmetry.space_group_name_H-M   'P 1'
#
loop_
_entity.id
_entity.type
_entity.pdbx_description
1 polymer ?
#
loop_
_entity_poly.entity_id
_entity_poly.type
_entity_poly.pdbx_seq_one_letter_code
_entity_poly.pdbx_strand_id
1 'polypeptide(L)'
;MADLARYRLAKRTQGSSEVPPQQPNTYEYTYVASALDIALALLSTDRAKNAMVELARVFDHNLTEFPRIFQGATDAQVKTRIDAFVEILQQRTPLIVIDGELTDPRIPGYHPRGVWDGNFDVQSQAICLNQSLVDNMVLSNSAGGEFRRYQFLFAHILFHEIGGHLLITYLYNGRPITPPAVVAPNWNSQVQQEHGTQAGESGRFLENILFGGTLEFFNTPQ
;
A
#
# COMPACT_ATOMS: atom_id res chain seq x y z
N MET A 1 27.37 -4.89 -15.54
CA MET A 1 26.47 -4.92 -14.37
C MET A 1 25.27 -4.09 -14.77
N ALA A 2 24.11 -4.72 -14.98
CA ALA A 2 22.89 -3.95 -15.27
C ALA A 2 22.56 -3.13 -14.02
N ASP A 3 22.48 -1.82 -14.19
CA ASP A 3 22.08 -0.89 -13.15
C ASP A 3 20.66 -1.28 -12.71
N LEU A 4 20.53 -1.94 -11.55
CA LEU A 4 19.23 -2.34 -11.02
C LEU A 4 18.55 -1.08 -10.50
N ALA A 5 17.76 -0.45 -11.36
CA ALA A 5 16.97 0.72 -11.00
C ALA A 5 16.18 0.44 -9.70
N ARG A 6 16.40 1.29 -8.69
CA ARG A 6 15.77 1.19 -7.36
C ARG A 6 14.24 1.16 -7.44
N TYR A 7 13.67 1.86 -8.41
CA TYR A 7 12.24 1.93 -8.66
C TYR A 7 11.87 1.18 -9.93
N ARG A 8 10.82 0.37 -9.85
CA ARG A 8 10.23 -0.32 -10.99
C ARG A 8 8.85 0.24 -11.20
N LEU A 9 8.70 1.09 -12.21
CA LEU A 9 7.43 1.66 -12.59
C LEU A 9 7.03 1.13 -13.96
N ALA A 10 5.76 0.86 -14.14
CA ALA A 10 5.16 0.49 -15.42
C ALA A 10 3.86 1.26 -15.63
N LYS A 11 3.41 1.37 -16.88
CA LYS A 11 2.15 2.03 -17.21
C LYS A 11 1.29 1.09 -18.04
N ARG A 12 0.11 0.75 -17.55
CA ARG A 12 -0.92 0.02 -18.31
C ARG A 12 -1.91 1.04 -18.86
N THR A 13 -2.07 1.07 -20.17
CA THR A 13 -3.10 1.91 -20.81
C THR A 13 -4.45 1.21 -20.74
N GLN A 14 -5.53 1.98 -20.59
CA GLN A 14 -6.90 1.45 -20.63
C GLN A 14 -7.16 0.67 -21.93
N GLY A 15 -7.80 -0.50 -21.82
CA GLY A 15 -8.06 -1.46 -22.89
C GLY A 15 -6.85 -2.34 -23.26
N SER A 16 -5.69 -2.18 -22.60
CA SER A 16 -4.48 -2.94 -22.91
C SER A 16 -4.12 -3.94 -21.82
N SER A 17 -3.73 -5.15 -22.23
CA SER A 17 -3.12 -6.14 -21.34
C SER A 17 -1.62 -5.91 -21.12
N GLU A 18 -1.00 -5.02 -21.88
CA GLU A 18 0.43 -4.75 -21.78
C GLU A 18 0.74 -3.82 -20.60
N VAL A 19 1.84 -4.13 -19.90
CA VAL A 19 2.34 -3.36 -18.75
C VAL A 19 3.80 -2.95 -19.01
N PRO A 20 4.07 -2.13 -20.04
CA PRO A 20 5.44 -1.73 -20.39
C PRO A 20 6.09 -0.90 -19.28
N PRO A 21 7.43 -1.01 -19.10
CA PRO A 21 8.17 -0.17 -18.17
C PRO A 21 8.02 1.32 -18.48
N GLN A 22 7.78 2.12 -17.44
CA GLN A 22 7.73 3.58 -17.54
C GLN A 22 9.15 4.15 -17.54
N GLN A 23 9.44 5.04 -18.48
CA GLN A 23 10.78 5.59 -18.62
C GLN A 23 11.12 6.59 -17.50
N PRO A 24 12.35 6.53 -16.92
CA PRO A 24 12.75 7.39 -15.80
C PRO A 24 12.69 8.89 -16.06
N ASN A 25 12.76 9.32 -17.33
CA ASN A 25 12.76 10.74 -17.73
C ASN A 25 11.37 11.35 -17.87
N THR A 26 10.32 10.68 -17.39
CA THR A 26 8.93 11.18 -17.43
C THR A 26 8.51 11.82 -16.11
N TYR A 27 7.52 12.72 -16.17
CA TYR A 27 6.97 13.35 -14.97
C TYR A 27 6.27 12.32 -14.09
N GLU A 28 5.49 11.43 -14.67
CA GLU A 28 4.82 10.33 -13.97
C GLU A 28 5.82 9.51 -13.17
N TYR A 29 6.92 9.10 -13.81
CA TYR A 29 7.96 8.31 -13.14
C TYR A 29 8.56 9.08 -11.96
N THR A 30 9.02 10.30 -12.22
CA THR A 30 9.73 11.11 -11.22
C THR A 30 8.85 11.40 -10.02
N TYR A 31 7.59 11.77 -10.25
CA TYR A 31 6.66 12.16 -9.21
C TYR A 31 6.17 10.96 -8.39
N VAL A 32 5.88 9.82 -9.02
CA VAL A 32 5.51 8.60 -8.31
C VAL A 32 6.69 8.04 -7.53
N ALA A 33 7.92 8.04 -8.09
CA ALA A 33 9.12 7.62 -7.38
C ALA A 33 9.40 8.51 -6.14
N SER A 34 9.21 9.83 -6.26
CA SER A 34 9.32 10.76 -5.14
C SER A 34 8.29 10.45 -4.03
N ALA A 35 7.03 10.22 -4.39
CA ALA A 35 6.00 9.84 -3.42
C ALA A 35 6.31 8.50 -2.73
N LEU A 36 6.86 7.54 -3.48
CA LEU A 36 7.30 6.25 -2.95
C LEU A 36 8.44 6.42 -1.95
N ASP A 37 9.45 7.25 -2.24
CA ASP A 37 10.52 7.54 -1.28
C ASP A 37 9.99 8.13 0.03
N ILE A 38 9.03 9.06 -0.05
CA ILE A 38 8.39 9.65 1.13
C ILE A 38 7.66 8.55 1.94
N ALA A 39 6.91 7.67 1.28
CA ALA A 39 6.21 6.56 1.92
C ALA A 39 7.19 5.60 2.62
N LEU A 40 8.29 5.23 1.95
CA LEU A 40 9.33 4.35 2.50
C LEU A 40 10.07 5.00 3.68
N ALA A 41 10.34 6.30 3.61
CA ALA A 41 10.93 7.05 4.71
C ALA A 41 9.98 7.04 5.93
N LEU A 42 8.68 7.19 5.72
CA LEU A 42 7.68 7.14 6.77
C LEU A 42 7.56 5.76 7.41
N LEU A 43 7.49 4.70 6.59
CA LEU A 43 7.49 3.30 7.04
C LEU A 43 8.74 2.94 7.86
N SER A 44 9.86 3.64 7.62
CA SER A 44 11.11 3.43 8.34
C SER A 44 11.11 4.03 9.75
N THR A 45 10.15 4.89 10.09
CA THR A 45 10.06 5.51 11.42
C THR A 45 9.61 4.51 12.49
N ASP A 46 10.11 4.67 13.72
CA ASP A 46 9.65 3.82 14.84
C ASP A 46 8.16 3.94 15.11
N ARG A 47 7.60 5.14 14.90
CA ARG A 47 6.16 5.37 15.06
C ARG A 47 5.34 4.52 14.08
N ALA A 48 5.72 4.50 12.79
CA ALA A 48 5.05 3.66 11.79
C ALA A 48 5.26 2.17 12.08
N LYS A 49 6.46 1.76 12.48
CA LYS A 49 6.76 0.38 12.84
C LYS A 49 5.94 -0.11 14.03
N ASN A 50 5.78 0.72 15.06
CA ASN A 50 4.92 0.40 16.20
C ASN A 50 3.44 0.30 15.81
N ALA A 51 2.97 1.18 14.92
CA ALA A 51 1.61 1.08 14.37
C ALA A 51 1.41 -0.21 13.54
N MET A 52 2.42 -0.63 12.76
CA MET A 52 2.40 -1.90 12.03
C MET A 52 2.44 -3.12 12.97
N VAL A 53 3.12 -3.04 14.12
CA VAL A 53 3.06 -4.08 15.16
C VAL A 53 1.63 -4.21 15.71
N GLU A 54 0.98 -3.10 16.01
CA GLU A 54 -0.41 -3.09 16.47
C GLU A 54 -1.37 -3.67 15.42
N LEU A 55 -1.25 -3.23 14.16
CA LEU A 55 -1.99 -3.81 13.03
C LEU A 55 -1.80 -5.33 12.96
N ALA A 56 -0.55 -5.81 12.99
CA ALA A 56 -0.24 -7.23 12.88
C ALA A 56 -0.85 -8.04 14.03
N ARG A 57 -0.86 -7.50 15.24
CA ARG A 57 -1.48 -8.12 16.43
C ARG A 57 -2.99 -8.22 16.31
N VAL A 58 -3.65 -7.12 15.95
CA VAL A 58 -5.10 -7.09 15.80
C VAL A 58 -5.52 -8.02 14.66
N PHE A 59 -4.78 -8.00 13.56
CA PHE A 59 -4.99 -8.93 12.46
C PHE A 59 -4.88 -10.40 12.93
N ASP A 60 -3.75 -10.78 13.54
CA ASP A 60 -3.48 -12.14 14.03
C ASP A 60 -4.55 -12.61 15.02
N HIS A 61 -4.92 -11.76 15.98
CA HIS A 61 -5.89 -12.09 17.01
C HIS A 61 -7.27 -12.45 16.43
N ASN A 62 -7.65 -11.80 15.33
CA ASN A 62 -8.95 -11.95 14.68
C ASN A 62 -8.97 -13.03 13.58
N LEU A 63 -7.89 -13.80 13.41
CA LEU A 63 -7.89 -14.96 12.52
C LEU A 63 -8.61 -16.14 13.16
N THR A 64 -9.61 -16.66 12.44
CA THR A 64 -10.40 -17.84 12.84
C THR A 64 -10.01 -19.09 12.06
N GLU A 65 -9.73 -18.96 10.77
CA GLU A 65 -9.48 -20.08 9.85
C GLU A 65 -7.98 -20.28 9.51
N PHE A 66 -7.12 -19.36 9.94
CA PHE A 66 -5.69 -19.35 9.61
C PHE A 66 -4.83 -19.40 10.87
N PRO A 67 -3.63 -20.00 10.81
CA PRO A 67 -2.73 -20.04 11.96
C PRO A 67 -2.38 -18.64 12.46
N ARG A 68 -2.51 -18.46 13.77
CA ARG A 68 -2.07 -17.24 14.47
C ARG A 68 -0.58 -17.33 14.75
N ILE A 69 0.23 -16.68 13.91
CA ILE A 69 1.70 -16.73 13.97
C ILE A 69 2.28 -15.86 15.08
N PHE A 70 1.48 -14.95 15.65
CA PHE A 70 1.89 -14.07 16.75
C PHE A 70 1.22 -14.40 18.10
N GLN A 71 0.49 -15.52 18.18
CA GLN A 71 -0.08 -15.97 19.45
C GLN A 71 1.03 -16.24 20.47
N GLY A 72 1.02 -15.51 21.59
CA GLY A 72 2.03 -15.62 22.64
C GLY A 72 3.37 -14.95 22.34
N ALA A 73 3.55 -14.35 21.16
CA ALA A 73 4.74 -13.55 20.85
C ALA A 73 4.79 -12.28 21.73
N THR A 74 5.97 -11.72 21.96
CA THR A 74 6.16 -10.37 22.53
C THR A 74 6.18 -9.31 21.42
N ASP A 75 5.97 -8.04 21.77
CA ASP A 75 5.98 -6.96 20.77
C ASP A 75 7.35 -6.82 20.09
N ALA A 76 8.44 -7.11 20.80
CA ALA A 76 9.77 -7.17 20.20
C ALA A 76 9.90 -8.25 19.12
N GLN A 77 9.26 -9.41 19.33
CA GLN A 77 9.25 -10.50 18.33
C GLN A 77 8.42 -10.12 17.10
N VAL A 78 7.27 -9.48 17.28
CA VAL A 78 6.47 -8.96 16.14
C VAL A 78 7.26 -7.87 15.41
N LYS A 79 7.82 -6.91 16.15
CA LYS A 79 8.61 -5.82 15.59
C LYS A 79 9.80 -6.32 14.76
N THR A 80 10.45 -7.41 15.17
CA THR A 80 11.53 -8.03 14.38
C THR A 80 11.06 -8.44 12.98
N ARG A 81 9.82 -8.93 12.83
CA ARG A 81 9.25 -9.25 11.50
C ARG A 81 8.94 -8.00 10.69
N ILE A 82 8.45 -6.94 11.34
CA ILE A 82 8.20 -5.64 10.72
C ILE A 82 9.51 -4.98 10.26
N ASP A 83 10.57 -5.03 11.08
CA ASP A 83 11.88 -4.49 10.74
C ASP A 83 12.47 -5.21 9.52
N ALA A 84 12.37 -6.54 9.46
CA ALA A 84 12.79 -7.32 8.30
C ALA A 84 12.01 -6.94 7.01
N PHE A 85 10.69 -6.73 7.11
CA PHE A 85 9.87 -6.27 5.98
C PHE A 85 10.33 -4.90 5.47
N VAL A 86 10.54 -3.94 6.37
CA VAL A 86 11.01 -2.60 6.01
C VAL A 86 12.42 -2.65 5.41
N GLU A 87 13.30 -3.51 5.93
CA GLU A 87 14.65 -3.70 5.38
C GLU A 87 14.63 -4.23 3.94
N ILE A 88 13.74 -5.18 3.63
CA ILE A 88 13.52 -5.66 2.25
C ILE A 88 13.13 -4.49 1.34
N LEU A 89 12.20 -3.64 1.78
CA LEU A 89 11.72 -2.48 1.01
C LEU A 89 12.78 -1.39 0.79
N GLN A 90 13.74 -1.26 1.72
CA GLN A 90 14.86 -0.34 1.56
C GLN A 90 15.84 -0.81 0.48
N GLN A 91 15.97 -2.14 0.28
CA GLN A 91 16.82 -2.71 -0.74
C GLN A 91 16.15 -2.76 -2.11
N ARG A 92 14.87 -3.12 -2.17
CA ARG A 92 14.11 -3.30 -3.41
C ARG A 92 12.66 -2.89 -3.22
N THR A 93 12.08 -2.28 -4.24
CA THR A 93 10.67 -1.85 -4.23
C THR A 93 9.77 -2.83 -5.00
N PRO A 94 8.48 -2.93 -4.64
CA PRO A 94 7.50 -3.62 -5.48
C PRO A 94 7.34 -2.88 -6.82
N LEU A 95 6.75 -3.57 -7.80
CA LEU A 95 6.38 -2.93 -9.06
C LEU A 95 5.25 -1.92 -8.81
N ILE A 96 5.46 -0.66 -9.17
CA ILE A 96 4.38 0.33 -9.18
C ILE A 96 3.79 0.38 -10.59
N VAL A 97 2.49 0.11 -10.71
CA VAL A 97 1.76 0.15 -11.99
C VAL A 97 0.89 1.40 -12.00
N ILE A 98 1.13 2.31 -12.93
CA ILE A 98 0.19 3.39 -13.26
C ILE A 98 -0.87 2.76 -14.16
N ASP A 99 -2.08 2.61 -13.62
CA ASP A 99 -3.07 1.68 -14.14
C ASP A 99 -4.28 2.40 -14.73
N GLY A 100 -4.39 2.35 -16.07
CA GLY A 100 -5.51 2.90 -16.83
C GLY A 100 -6.79 2.05 -16.77
N GLU A 101 -6.72 0.80 -16.29
CA GLU A 101 -7.92 -0.01 -16.02
C GLU A 101 -8.63 0.42 -14.73
N LEU A 102 -7.91 1.12 -13.84
CA LEU A 102 -8.48 1.64 -12.61
C LEU A 102 -9.23 2.94 -12.90
N THR A 103 -10.48 2.82 -13.35
CA THR A 103 -11.28 3.96 -13.80
C THR A 103 -12.10 4.65 -12.71
N ASP A 104 -12.32 3.99 -11.57
CA ASP A 104 -13.05 4.58 -10.45
C ASP A 104 -12.12 5.49 -9.64
N PRO A 105 -12.32 6.81 -9.64
CA PRO A 105 -11.44 7.72 -8.91
C PRO A 105 -11.54 7.53 -7.38
N ARG A 106 -12.56 6.82 -6.89
CA ARG A 106 -12.71 6.46 -5.46
C ARG A 106 -11.74 5.36 -5.02
N ILE A 107 -11.12 4.67 -5.98
CA ILE A 107 -10.09 3.66 -5.72
C ILE A 107 -8.79 4.25 -6.26
N PRO A 108 -8.02 4.97 -5.43
CA PRO A 108 -6.87 5.70 -5.93
C PRO A 108 -5.62 4.82 -6.05
N GLY A 109 -5.62 3.66 -5.38
CA GLY A 109 -4.66 2.58 -5.57
C GLY A 109 -5.18 1.27 -4.97
N TYR A 110 -4.47 0.18 -5.26
CA TYR A 110 -4.68 -1.13 -4.62
C TYR A 110 -3.43 -2.01 -4.75
N HIS A 111 -3.23 -2.90 -3.79
CA HIS A 111 -2.28 -4.01 -3.87
C HIS A 111 -2.99 -5.29 -4.34
N PRO A 112 -2.69 -5.82 -5.54
CA PRO A 112 -3.14 -7.16 -5.92
C PRO A 112 -2.42 -8.20 -5.04
N ARG A 113 -3.15 -8.77 -4.07
CA ARG A 113 -2.60 -9.79 -3.17
C ARG A 113 -2.09 -11.00 -3.95
N GLY A 114 -0.81 -11.28 -3.83
CA GLY A 114 -0.17 -12.45 -4.42
C GLY A 114 0.17 -13.50 -3.36
N VAL A 115 -0.33 -14.72 -3.54
CA VAL A 115 0.11 -15.86 -2.72
C VAL A 115 1.57 -16.17 -3.04
N TRP A 116 2.38 -16.42 -2.02
CA TRP A 116 3.77 -16.84 -2.17
C TRP A 116 4.07 -18.05 -1.28
N ASP A 117 5.15 -18.77 -1.59
CA ASP A 117 5.40 -20.16 -1.17
C ASP A 117 6.33 -20.31 0.04
N GLY A 118 6.55 -19.24 0.81
CA GLY A 118 7.54 -19.22 1.88
C GLY A 118 8.87 -18.56 1.48
N ASN A 119 9.07 -18.19 0.21
CA ASN A 119 10.14 -17.28 -0.22
C ASN A 119 9.57 -15.95 -0.73
N PHE A 120 9.47 -14.94 0.14
CA PHE A 120 8.90 -13.65 -0.24
C PHE A 120 9.86 -12.89 -1.14
N ASP A 121 9.42 -12.60 -2.37
CA ASP A 121 10.11 -11.67 -3.27
C ASP A 121 9.26 -10.40 -3.44
N VAL A 122 9.74 -9.29 -2.91
CA VAL A 122 9.06 -7.99 -3.08
C VAL A 122 8.94 -7.59 -4.55
N GLN A 123 9.87 -8.04 -5.41
CA GLN A 123 9.83 -7.73 -6.84
C GLN A 123 8.77 -8.51 -7.61
N SER A 124 8.20 -9.57 -7.04
CA SER A 124 7.04 -10.26 -7.60
C SER A 124 5.71 -9.59 -7.20
N GLN A 125 5.76 -8.59 -6.32
CA GLN A 125 4.58 -7.89 -5.81
C GLN A 125 4.37 -6.60 -6.60
N ALA A 126 3.12 -6.13 -6.61
CA ALA A 126 2.75 -4.89 -7.29
C ALA A 126 1.87 -3.99 -6.42
N ILE A 127 1.86 -2.70 -6.73
CA ILE A 127 0.89 -1.72 -6.27
C ILE A 127 0.42 -0.96 -7.50
N CYS A 128 -0.90 -0.97 -7.71
CA CYS A 128 -1.52 -0.29 -8.83
C CYS A 128 -2.04 1.08 -8.35
N LEU A 129 -1.77 2.13 -9.12
CA LEU A 129 -2.20 3.50 -8.87
C LEU A 129 -3.14 3.94 -9.98
N ASN A 130 -4.18 4.70 -9.64
CA ASN A 130 -5.14 5.19 -10.62
C ASN A 130 -4.46 6.17 -11.58
N GLN A 131 -4.41 5.82 -12.87
CA GLN A 131 -3.73 6.65 -13.87
C GLN A 131 -4.28 8.08 -13.91
N SER A 132 -5.61 8.26 -13.84
CA SER A 132 -6.21 9.59 -13.95
C SER A 132 -5.77 10.52 -12.81
N LEU A 133 -5.55 9.97 -11.61
CA LEU A 133 -5.03 10.74 -10.47
C LEU A 133 -3.55 11.07 -10.62
N VAL A 134 -2.75 10.17 -11.20
CA VAL A 134 -1.34 10.43 -11.52
C VAL A 134 -1.24 11.51 -12.60
N ASP A 135 -2.07 11.44 -13.64
CA ASP A 135 -2.13 12.44 -14.70
C ASP A 135 -2.54 13.82 -14.12
N ASN A 136 -3.51 13.87 -13.18
CA ASN A 136 -3.86 15.10 -12.47
C ASN A 136 -2.70 15.68 -11.65
N MET A 137 -1.90 14.82 -11.00
CA MET A 137 -0.68 15.26 -10.31
C MET A 137 0.31 15.88 -11.30
N VAL A 138 0.55 15.24 -12.44
CA VAL A 138 1.45 15.77 -13.48
C VAL A 138 0.97 17.12 -14.00
N LEU A 139 -0.32 17.24 -14.31
CA LEU A 139 -0.92 18.49 -14.79
C LEU A 139 -0.81 19.63 -13.77
N SER A 140 -0.81 19.29 -12.47
CA SER A 140 -0.67 20.28 -11.39
C SER A 140 0.76 20.80 -11.17
N ASN A 141 1.76 20.35 -11.93
CA ASN A 141 3.18 20.66 -11.68
C ASN A 141 3.52 22.16 -11.60
N SER A 142 2.76 23.01 -12.29
CA SER A 142 2.92 24.47 -12.31
C SER A 142 2.18 25.16 -11.17
N ALA A 143 1.24 24.47 -10.53
CA ALA A 143 0.48 24.93 -9.37
C ALA A 143 1.03 24.26 -8.10
N GLY A 144 2.14 24.81 -7.57
CA GLY A 144 2.92 24.16 -6.50
C GLY A 144 2.14 23.75 -5.24
N GLY A 145 1.02 24.42 -4.92
CA GLY A 145 0.13 24.01 -3.83
C GLY A 145 -0.59 22.68 -4.11
N GLU A 146 -1.26 22.58 -5.25
CA GLU A 146 -1.96 21.36 -5.66
C GLU A 146 -1.00 20.21 -5.93
N PHE A 147 0.15 20.48 -6.56
CA PHE A 147 1.18 19.46 -6.76
C PHE A 147 1.66 18.84 -5.45
N ARG A 148 1.94 19.68 -4.43
CA ARG A 148 2.32 19.19 -3.10
C ARG A 148 1.20 18.40 -2.44
N ARG A 149 -0.07 18.79 -2.63
CA ARG A 149 -1.22 18.03 -2.15
C ARG A 149 -1.23 16.63 -2.77
N TYR A 150 -1.07 16.50 -4.08
CA TYR A 150 -0.98 15.19 -4.74
C TYR A 150 0.21 14.36 -4.28
N GLN A 151 1.41 14.96 -4.16
CA GLN A 151 2.59 14.26 -3.63
C GLN A 151 2.33 13.69 -2.24
N PHE A 152 1.73 14.48 -1.35
CA PHE A 152 1.35 14.03 -0.01
C PHE A 152 0.34 12.88 -0.05
N LEU A 153 -0.71 13.02 -0.86
CA LEU A 153 -1.76 12.01 -0.98
C LEU A 153 -1.24 10.69 -1.57
N PHE A 154 -0.40 10.73 -2.62
CA PHE A 154 0.21 9.52 -3.18
C PHE A 154 1.20 8.86 -2.22
N ALA A 155 1.97 9.64 -1.46
CA ALA A 155 2.83 9.07 -0.42
C ALA A 155 1.99 8.33 0.64
N HIS A 156 0.81 8.87 0.98
CA HIS A 156 -0.11 8.23 1.92
C HIS A 156 -0.74 6.94 1.36
N ILE A 157 -1.15 6.92 0.09
CA ILE A 157 -1.61 5.68 -0.57
C ILE A 157 -0.51 4.65 -0.57
N LEU A 158 0.71 5.02 -0.97
CA LEU A 158 1.79 4.05 -1.02
C LEU A 158 2.11 3.53 0.39
N PHE A 159 2.06 4.39 1.41
CA PHE A 159 2.15 3.96 2.80
C PHE A 159 1.01 2.98 3.18
N HIS A 160 -0.22 3.27 2.78
CA HIS A 160 -1.40 2.43 3.00
C HIS A 160 -1.25 1.05 2.34
N GLU A 161 -0.95 1.02 1.04
CA GLU A 161 -0.84 -0.22 0.28
C GLU A 161 0.35 -1.06 0.74
N ILE A 162 1.50 -0.42 1.02
CA ILE A 162 2.72 -1.12 1.46
C ILE A 162 2.59 -1.58 2.91
N GLY A 163 2.33 -0.64 3.83
CA GLY A 163 2.33 -0.92 5.27
C GLY A 163 1.09 -1.67 5.75
N GLY A 164 -0.04 -1.50 5.07
CA GLY A 164 -1.30 -2.17 5.38
C GLY A 164 -1.42 -3.51 4.65
N HIS A 165 -1.52 -3.48 3.32
CA HIS A 165 -1.88 -4.68 2.55
C HIS A 165 -0.69 -5.57 2.22
N LEU A 166 0.39 -5.00 1.67
CA LEU A 166 1.59 -5.76 1.31
C LEU A 166 2.29 -6.34 2.55
N LEU A 167 2.25 -5.64 3.69
CA LEU A 167 2.73 -6.18 4.95
C LEU A 167 1.99 -7.46 5.34
N ILE A 168 0.65 -7.46 5.26
CA ILE A 168 -0.15 -8.65 5.56
C ILE A 168 0.14 -9.77 4.56
N THR A 169 0.28 -9.44 3.27
CA THR A 169 0.76 -10.39 2.26
C THR A 169 2.09 -11.00 2.68
N TYR A 170 3.07 -10.21 3.13
CA TYR A 170 4.37 -10.66 3.62
C TYR A 170 4.30 -11.48 4.91
N LEU A 171 3.36 -11.21 5.82
CA LEU A 171 3.30 -11.93 7.09
C LEU A 171 2.59 -13.28 6.96
N TYR A 172 1.64 -13.40 6.04
CA TYR A 172 0.72 -14.54 5.98
C TYR A 172 0.63 -15.18 4.58
N ASN A 173 1.68 -15.09 3.78
CA ASN A 173 1.78 -15.78 2.50
C ASN A 173 0.70 -15.37 1.47
N GLY A 174 0.27 -14.11 1.48
CA GLY A 174 -0.77 -13.58 0.60
C GLY A 174 -2.21 -14.02 0.93
N ARG A 175 -2.40 -14.65 2.08
CA ARG A 175 -3.70 -15.02 2.67
C ARG A 175 -3.70 -14.56 4.13
N PRO A 176 -4.77 -14.64 4.92
CA PRO A 176 -6.17 -14.51 4.50
C PRO A 176 -6.54 -13.11 4.01
N ILE A 177 -7.81 -12.93 3.62
CA ILE A 177 -8.42 -11.61 3.51
C ILE A 177 -8.37 -10.89 4.86
N THR A 178 -8.45 -9.57 4.84
CA THR A 178 -8.42 -8.78 6.08
C THR A 178 -9.68 -9.05 6.92
N PRO A 179 -9.54 -9.48 8.19
CA PRO A 179 -10.69 -9.78 9.05
C PRO A 179 -11.61 -8.56 9.22
N PRO A 180 -12.93 -8.74 9.32
CA PRO A 180 -13.90 -7.64 9.47
C PRO A 180 -13.63 -6.71 10.65
N ALA A 181 -13.01 -7.22 11.71
CA ALA A 181 -12.66 -6.46 12.91
C ALA A 181 -11.48 -5.49 12.71
N VAL A 182 -10.69 -5.67 11.64
CA VAL A 182 -9.61 -4.75 11.27
C VAL A 182 -10.20 -3.64 10.40
N VAL A 183 -10.89 -2.69 11.03
CA VAL A 183 -11.59 -1.60 10.36
C VAL A 183 -11.33 -0.27 11.07
N ALA A 184 -11.13 0.81 10.31
CA ALA A 184 -11.00 2.14 10.89
C ALA A 184 -12.36 2.61 11.46
N PRO A 185 -12.42 3.15 12.70
CA PRO A 185 -13.69 3.53 13.35
C PRO A 185 -14.55 4.52 12.57
N ASN A 186 -13.92 5.37 11.76
CA ASN A 186 -14.59 6.41 10.96
C ASN A 186 -14.80 5.99 9.50
N TRP A 187 -14.57 4.73 9.15
CA TRP A 187 -14.77 4.22 7.80
C TRP A 187 -16.03 3.37 7.76
N ASN A 188 -17.07 3.90 7.12
CA ASN A 188 -18.22 3.11 6.71
C ASN A 188 -17.73 2.20 5.59
N SER A 189 -17.59 0.91 5.89
CA SER A 189 -17.19 -0.05 4.87
C SER A 189 -18.11 0.10 3.67
N GLN A 190 -17.56 0.56 2.55
CA GLN A 190 -18.21 0.29 1.30
C GLN A 190 -18.31 -1.22 1.22
N VAL A 191 -19.54 -1.70 1.02
CA VAL A 191 -19.95 -3.10 1.07
C VAL A 191 -19.13 -3.89 0.03
N GLN A 192 -17.89 -4.25 0.36
CA GLN A 192 -17.11 -5.25 -0.36
C GLN A 192 -17.64 -6.59 0.13
N GLN A 193 -18.79 -6.98 -0.43
CA GLN A 193 -19.34 -8.32 -0.30
C GLN A 193 -18.53 -9.26 -1.20
N GLU A 194 -17.36 -9.70 -0.74
CA GLU A 194 -16.87 -11.01 -1.16
C GLU A 194 -17.38 -12.03 -0.14
N HIS A 195 -18.18 -13.00 -0.61
CA HIS A 195 -18.77 -14.06 0.21
C HIS A 195 -19.80 -13.65 1.29
N GLY A 196 -20.41 -12.46 1.17
CA GLY A 196 -21.53 -12.05 2.03
C GLY A 196 -21.13 -11.58 3.43
N THR A 197 -19.84 -11.44 3.72
CA THR A 197 -19.31 -10.82 4.93
C THR A 197 -18.47 -9.59 4.57
N GLN A 198 -18.57 -8.55 5.38
CA GLN A 198 -17.83 -7.29 5.19
C GLN A 198 -16.35 -7.53 5.47
N ALA A 199 -15.48 -7.43 4.46
CA ALA A 199 -14.04 -7.49 4.67
C ALA A 199 -13.54 -6.25 5.46
N GLY A 200 -12.51 -6.45 6.28
CA GLY A 200 -11.79 -5.33 6.90
C GLY A 200 -10.86 -4.63 5.91
N GLU A 201 -10.24 -3.54 6.36
CA GLU A 201 -9.38 -2.68 5.54
C GLU A 201 -8.11 -2.34 6.35
N SER A 202 -7.03 -3.10 6.11
CA SER A 202 -5.79 -3.03 6.89
C SER A 202 -4.99 -1.74 6.67
N GLY A 203 -5.10 -1.13 5.49
CA GLY A 203 -4.45 0.14 5.22
C GLY A 203 -5.12 1.29 5.96
N ARG A 204 -6.46 1.40 5.90
CA ARG A 204 -7.25 2.36 6.67
C ARG A 204 -7.06 2.19 8.16
N PHE A 205 -7.00 0.95 8.64
CA PHE A 205 -6.71 0.68 10.05
C PHE A 205 -5.34 1.23 10.45
N LEU A 206 -4.31 1.00 9.62
CA LEU A 206 -2.97 1.55 9.85
C LEU A 206 -2.95 3.08 9.82
N GLU A 207 -3.62 3.69 8.85
CA GLU A 207 -3.77 5.15 8.75
C GLU A 207 -4.39 5.71 10.03
N ASN A 208 -5.45 5.07 10.52
CA ASN A 208 -6.14 5.49 11.74
C ASN A 208 -5.23 5.41 12.98
N ILE A 209 -4.48 4.32 13.15
CA ILE A 209 -3.53 4.21 14.28
C ILE A 209 -2.45 5.28 14.18
N LEU A 210 -1.86 5.45 13.00
CA LEU A 210 -0.68 6.31 12.86
C LEU A 210 -1.03 7.80 12.84
N PHE A 211 -2.04 8.18 12.07
CA PHE A 211 -2.39 9.58 11.79
C PHE A 211 -3.64 10.06 12.54
N GLY A 212 -4.40 9.16 13.16
CA GLY A 212 -5.66 9.49 13.85
C GLY A 212 -6.86 9.67 12.92
N GLY A 213 -6.75 9.22 11.66
CA GLY A 213 -7.84 9.27 10.69
C GLY A 213 -7.45 8.67 9.34
N THR A 214 -8.40 8.64 8.42
CA THR A 214 -8.23 8.14 7.05
C THR A 214 -8.25 9.30 6.06
N LEU A 215 -7.39 9.25 5.03
CA LEU A 215 -7.34 10.31 4.00
C LEU A 215 -8.09 9.89 2.74
N GLU A 216 -8.90 10.79 2.20
CA GLU A 216 -9.56 10.62 0.91
C GLU A 216 -9.01 11.61 -0.11
N PHE A 217 -9.01 11.23 -1.39
CA PHE A 217 -8.59 12.14 -2.49
C PHE A 217 -9.60 13.27 -2.76
N PHE A 218 -10.79 13.18 -2.16
CA PHE A 218 -11.89 14.13 -2.35
C PHE A 218 -12.04 15.05 -1.14
N ASN A 219 -12.40 16.29 -1.42
CA ASN A 219 -12.60 17.33 -0.39
C ASN A 219 -13.90 17.16 0.41
N THR A 220 -14.67 16.10 0.17
CA THR A 220 -15.93 15.81 0.88
C THR A 220 -15.87 14.40 1.46
N PRO A 221 -16.06 14.23 2.78
CA PRO A 221 -16.36 12.92 3.36
C PRO A 221 -17.65 12.38 2.73
N GLN A 222 -17.70 11.08 2.41
CA GLN A 222 -18.96 10.40 2.12
C GLN A 222 -19.63 9.94 3.41
#